data_AF-A0A6J7AWA6-F1
#
_entry.id   AF-A0A6J7AWA6-F1
#
_cell.length_a   1.000
_cell.length_b   1.000
_cell.length_c   1.000
_cell.angle_alpha   90.00
_cell.angle_beta   90.00
_cell.angle_gamma   90.00
#
_symmetry.space_group_name_H-M   'P 1'
#
loop_
_entity.id
_entity.type
_entity.pdbx_description
1 polymer ?
#
loop_
_entity_poly.entity_id
_entity_poly.type
_entity_poly.pdbx_seq_one_letter_code
_entity_poly.pdbx_strand_id
1 'polypeptide(L)' 'MSPVLASAVPYVTVLVELPQAGHIRMLGNYAGDPADELHIGTHMSARFEDHAPGQRDTELAYTLVHWDHTTEAT' A
#
# COMPACT_ATOMS: atom_id res chain seq x y z
N MET A 1 -5.17 13.76 1.59
CA MET A 1 -5.21 12.57 2.48
C MET A 1 -5.86 11.42 1.70
N SER A 2 -5.16 10.30 1.45
CA SER A 2 -5.69 9.11 0.72
C SER A 2 -6.90 8.50 1.46
N PRO A 3 -7.96 7.92 0.82
CA PRO A 3 -9.08 7.36 1.57
C PRO A 3 -8.63 6.19 2.45
N VAL A 4 -7.58 5.45 2.04
CA VAL A 4 -6.93 4.43 2.89
C VAL A 4 -6.45 5.04 4.20
N LEU A 5 -5.88 6.25 4.18
CA LEU A 5 -5.37 6.91 5.39
C LEU A 5 -6.39 7.79 6.10
N ALA A 6 -7.38 8.33 5.40
CA ALA A 6 -8.34 9.29 5.93
C ALA A 6 -9.34 8.66 6.91
N SER A 7 -9.68 7.39 6.70
CA SER A 7 -10.57 6.63 7.59
C SER A 7 -9.85 5.58 8.45
N ALA A 8 -8.59 5.25 8.19
CA ALA A 8 -7.82 4.27 8.95
C ALA A 8 -6.94 4.95 10.01
N VAL A 9 -7.54 5.43 11.09
CA VAL A 9 -6.79 5.69 12.33
C VAL A 9 -7.22 4.62 13.34
N PRO A 10 -6.32 3.72 13.75
CA PRO A 10 -4.89 3.66 13.44
C PRO A 10 -4.59 3.20 12.00
N TYR A 11 -3.40 3.54 11.48
CA TYR A 11 -2.86 2.99 10.23
C TYR A 11 -1.55 2.26 10.52
N VAL A 12 -1.20 1.31 9.65
CA VAL A 12 0.10 0.61 9.70
C VAL A 12 0.93 0.98 8.47
N THR A 13 2.20 1.33 8.72
CA THR A 13 3.20 1.54 7.67
C THR A 13 4.15 0.35 7.63
N VAL A 14 4.48 -0.12 6.42
CA VAL A 14 5.33 -1.27 6.19
C VAL A 14 6.51 -0.92 5.28
N LEU A 15 7.61 -1.64 5.45
CA LEU A 15 8.77 -1.62 4.54
C LEU A 15 8.83 -2.97 3.83
N VAL A 16 8.48 -3.00 2.56
CA VAL A 16 8.44 -4.23 1.75
C VAL A 16 9.70 -4.36 0.92
N GLU A 17 10.38 -5.50 1.03
CA GLU A 17 11.50 -5.85 0.15
C GLU A 17 10.97 -6.46 -1.15
N LEU A 18 11.57 -6.08 -2.28
CA LEU A 18 11.32 -6.64 -3.61
C LEU A 18 12.58 -7.40 -4.07
N PRO A 19 12.75 -8.68 -3.71
CA PRO A 19 13.97 -9.44 -4.04
C PRO A 19 14.27 -9.48 -5.53
N GLN A 20 13.23 -9.62 -6.36
CA GLN A 20 13.32 -9.66 -7.83
C GLN A 20 13.80 -8.34 -8.45
N ALA A 21 13.75 -7.23 -7.71
CA ALA A 21 14.18 -5.91 -8.15
C ALA A 21 15.53 -5.52 -7.51
N GLY A 22 16.42 -6.49 -7.30
CA GLY A 22 17.75 -6.23 -6.70
C GLY A 22 17.67 -5.83 -5.22
N HIS A 23 16.71 -6.40 -4.48
CA HIS A 23 16.50 -6.14 -3.04
C HIS A 23 16.17 -4.68 -2.71
N ILE A 24 15.56 -3.96 -3.64
CA ILE A 24 14.99 -2.63 -3.35
C ILE A 24 13.92 -2.80 -2.26
N ARG A 25 13.87 -1.84 -1.33
CA ARG A 25 12.84 -1.76 -0.31
C ARG A 25 11.97 -0.55 -0.54
N MET A 26 10.66 -0.74 -0.41
CA MET A 26 9.66 0.30 -0.63
C MET A 26 8.88 0.53 0.66
N LEU A 27 8.82 1.79 1.07
CA LEU A 27 7.95 2.24 2.15
C LEU A 27 6.54 2.45 1.61
N GLY A 28 5.52 1.97 2.32
CA GLY A 28 4.13 2.25 2.00
C GLY A 28 3.19 1.89 3.14
N ASN A 29 1.89 2.05 2.90
CA ASN A 29 0.89 1.75 3.93
C ASN A 29 0.29 0.36 3.71
N TYR A 30 -0.05 -0.30 4.80
CA TYR A 30 -0.85 -1.50 4.77
C TYR A 30 -2.31 -1.12 4.48
N ALA A 31 -2.93 -1.78 3.50
CA ALA A 31 -4.29 -1.51 3.03
C ALA A 31 -5.35 -2.47 3.60
N GLY A 32 -4.94 -3.45 4.42
CA GLY A 32 -5.84 -4.36 5.14
C GLY A 32 -6.32 -3.78 6.47
N ASP A 33 -6.79 -4.65 7.38
CA ASP A 33 -7.29 -4.21 8.69
C ASP A 33 -6.11 -3.82 9.60
N PRO A 34 -6.06 -2.61 10.15
CA PRO A 34 -4.99 -2.21 11.08
C PRO A 34 -4.84 -3.11 12.32
N ALA A 35 -5.85 -3.91 12.66
CA ALA A 35 -5.81 -4.89 13.74
C ALA A 35 -5.23 -6.26 13.33
N ASP A 36 -4.92 -6.47 12.06
CA ASP A 36 -4.31 -7.71 11.57
C ASP A 36 -2.94 -7.98 12.22
N GLU A 37 -2.66 -9.25 12.50
CA GLU A 37 -1.36 -9.65 13.02
C GLU A 37 -0.34 -9.71 11.88
N LEU A 38 0.57 -8.74 11.86
CA LEU A 38 1.61 -8.64 10.83
C LEU A 38 2.94 -9.21 11.34
N HIS A 39 3.43 -10.25 10.66
CA HIS A 39 4.76 -10.81 10.92
C HIS A 39 5.79 -10.32 9.91
N ILE A 40 7.02 -10.02 10.37
CA ILE A 40 8.14 -9.71 9.48
C ILE A 40 8.42 -10.92 8.58
N GLY A 41 8.58 -10.67 7.28
CA GLY A 41 8.77 -11.73 6.28
C GLY A 41 7.47 -12.25 5.66
N THR A 42 6.31 -11.77 6.11
CA THR A 42 5.03 -12.07 5.45
C THR A 42 5.05 -11.57 4.01
N HIS A 43 4.58 -12.42 3.09
CA HIS A 43 4.45 -12.06 1.69
C HIS A 43 3.32 -11.04 1.50
N MET A 44 3.59 -10.02 0.70
CA MET A 44 2.68 -8.90 0.44
C MET A 44 2.47 -8.72 -1.05
N SER A 45 1.27 -8.29 -1.43
CA SER A 45 0.92 -7.88 -2.78
C SER A 45 0.79 -6.37 -2.87
N ALA A 46 1.25 -5.79 -3.99
CA ALA A 46 1.06 -4.37 -4.26
C ALA A 46 -0.39 -4.11 -4.68
N ARG A 47 -1.01 -3.10 -4.07
CA ARG A 47 -2.32 -2.56 -4.43
C ARG A 47 -2.14 -1.14 -4.94
N PHE A 48 -2.57 -0.89 -6.17
CA PHE A 48 -2.42 0.42 -6.80
C PHE A 48 -3.72 1.23 -6.66
N GLU A 49 -3.58 2.48 -6.23
CA GLU A 49 -4.66 3.47 -6.17
C GLU A 49 -4.35 4.57 -7.19
N ASP A 50 -5.14 4.61 -8.27
CA ASP A 50 -4.98 5.62 -9.32
C ASP A 50 -5.73 6.90 -8.99
N HIS A 51 -5.08 8.02 -9.32
CA HIS A 51 -5.62 9.37 -9.19
C HIS A 51 -5.59 10.08 -10.53
N ALA A 52 -6.78 10.47 -10.99
CA ALA A 52 -6.91 11.26 -12.21
C ALA A 52 -6.63 12.75 -11.96
N PRO A 53 -6.29 13.55 -12.99
CA PRO A 53 -6.17 15.00 -12.87
C PRO A 53 -7.47 15.62 -12.34
N GLY A 54 -7.34 16.60 -11.45
CA GLY A 54 -8.47 17.26 -10.78
C GLY A 54 -9.05 16.47 -9.60
N GLN A 55 -8.61 15.24 -9.36
CA GLN A 55 -8.98 14.48 -8.17
C GLN A 55 -8.15 14.95 -6.98
N ARG A 56 -8.79 15.38 -5.88
CA ARG A 56 -8.13 15.86 -4.66
C ARG A 56 -7.14 17.02 -4.89
N ASP A 57 -7.54 17.96 -5.74
CA ASP A 57 -6.80 19.19 -6.05
C ASP A 57 -5.40 18.94 -6.60
N THR A 58 -5.19 17.81 -7.30
CA THR A 58 -3.93 17.54 -8.00
C THR A 58 -4.09 17.84 -9.49
N GLU A 59 -3.14 18.59 -10.05
CA GLU A 59 -3.17 18.95 -11.48
C GLU A 59 -2.69 17.80 -12.38
N LEU A 60 -1.88 16.88 -11.83
CA LEU A 60 -1.34 15.73 -12.55
C LEU A 60 -1.94 14.42 -12.06
N ALA A 61 -1.99 13.44 -12.96
CA ALA A 61 -2.30 12.06 -12.63
C ALA A 61 -1.14 11.41 -11.87
N TYR A 62 -1.45 10.56 -10.91
CA TYR A 62 -0.46 9.77 -10.18
C TYR A 62 -1.08 8.46 -9.68
N THR A 63 -0.23 7.49 -9.41
CA THR A 63 -0.63 6.21 -8.83
C THR A 63 0.10 6.05 -7.50
N LEU A 64 -0.65 5.75 -6.44
CA LEU A 64 -0.07 5.34 -5.16
C LEU A 64 0.00 3.82 -5.09
N VAL A 65 1.02 3.31 -4.42
CA VAL A 65 1.12 1.90 -4.05
C VAL A 65 0.86 1.77 -2.55
N HIS A 66 0.01 0.81 -2.22
CA HIS A 66 -0.21 0.30 -0.88
C HIS A 66 0.11 -1.20 -0.87
N TRP A 67 0.16 -1.80 0.31
CA TRP A 67 0.54 -3.19 0.50
C TRP A 67 -0.60 -3.95 1.19
N ASP A 68 -0.90 -5.14 0.72
CA ASP A 68 -1.94 -6.00 1.29
C ASP A 68 -1.41 -7.43 1.41
N HIS A 69 -2.09 -8.27 2.20
CA HIS A 69 -1.78 -9.70 2.20
C HIS A 69 -1.91 -10.25 0.78
N THR A 70 -1.01 -11.18 0.42
CA THR A 70 -1.15 -11.91 -0.83
C THR A 70 -2.43 -12.74 -0.80
N THR A 71 -3.44 -12.32 -1.56
CA THR A 71 -4.57 -13.19 -1.89
C THR A 71 -4.10 -14.17 -2.95
N GLU A 72 -4.21 -15.48 -2.68
CA GLU A 72 -4.08 -16.47 -3.75
C GLU A 72 -5.18 -16.22 -4.78
N ALA A 73 -4.81 -16.12 -6.05
CA ALA A 73 -5.79 -16.10 -7.14
C ALA A 73 -6.51 -17.45 -7.16
N THR A 74 -7.80 -17.46 -6.84
CA THR A 74 -8.69 -18.62 -7.02
C THR A 74 -8.90 -18.91 -8.50
#